data_AF-A0A7V1RHY1-F1
#
_entry.id   AF-A0A7V1RHY1-F1
#
_cell.length_a   1.000
_cell.length_b   1.000
_cell.length_c   1.000
_cell.angle_alpha   90.00
_cell.angle_beta   90.00
_cell.angle_gamma   90.00
#
_symmetry.space_group_name_H-M   'P 1'
#
loop_
_entity.id
_entity.type
_entity.pdbx_description
1 polymer ?
#
loop_
_entity_poly.entity_id
_entity_poly.type
_entity_poly.pdbx_seq_one_letter_code
_entity_poly.pdbx_strand_id
1 'polypeptide(L)'
;VRRGDYVVADIRATVHEEEVPEATRPGYLYEVGRGEFGPRLDEELEGKRAGDILRFNQVLPEGFGERAGQEVSFTVLLKEVKAKRLPPADDDFARTASEFDTLEELRADLRDKLRAAKEREADRAVRDRVLQALVERVDVELPERLVDEETERRVEAARERAARMGLTIGEVLGAQGWDELRFRADARAHAVRAIVADLVLEAVARQEGIQVTAEELGREIAAIAASLGRDPKEVAATLDRTGQIVTLAGDIIRSKALDLLVEHAEIASEGETPGRAPVAAEDDAPSGPTPSEAEP
;
A
#
# COMPACT_ATOMS: atom_id res chain seq x y z
N VAL A 1 -36.56 -4.51 -3.34
CA VAL A 1 -35.09 -4.47 -3.36
C VAL A 1 -34.66 -3.08 -3.81
N ARG A 2 -33.66 -2.48 -3.18
CA ARG A 2 -33.01 -1.22 -3.58
C ARG A 2 -31.50 -1.42 -3.67
N ARG A 3 -30.81 -0.50 -4.35
CA ARG A 3 -29.35 -0.47 -4.36
C ARG A 3 -28.78 -0.38 -2.93
N GLY A 4 -27.79 -1.22 -2.62
CA GLY A 4 -27.19 -1.37 -1.29
C GLY A 4 -27.90 -2.36 -0.36
N ASP A 5 -29.04 -2.94 -0.76
CA ASP A 5 -29.62 -4.09 -0.08
C ASP A 5 -28.83 -5.36 -0.40
N TYR A 6 -28.97 -6.37 0.46
CA TYR A 6 -28.51 -7.72 0.19
C TYR A 6 -29.68 -8.61 -0.21
N VAL A 7 -29.49 -9.47 -1.20
CA VAL A 7 -30.48 -10.50 -1.57
C VAL A 7 -29.84 -11.87 -1.45
N VAL A 8 -30.60 -12.84 -0.94
CA VAL A 8 -30.23 -14.25 -1.07
C VAL A 8 -30.91 -14.77 -2.32
N ALA A 9 -30.14 -15.19 -3.32
CA ALA A 9 -30.68 -15.65 -4.59
C ALA A 9 -30.01 -16.92 -5.10
N ASP A 10 -30.76 -17.76 -5.80
CA ASP A 10 -30.18 -18.80 -6.65
C ASP A 10 -29.93 -18.18 -8.02
N ILE A 11 -28.67 -17.97 -8.36
CA ILE A 11 -28.24 -17.43 -9.64
C ILE A 11 -27.80 -18.59 -10.51
N ARG A 12 -28.46 -18.78 -11.65
CA ARG A 12 -28.10 -19.79 -12.65
C ARG A 12 -27.77 -19.11 -13.96
N ALA A 13 -26.64 -19.45 -14.54
CA ALA A 13 -26.15 -18.88 -15.79
C ALA A 13 -26.00 -20.00 -16.83
N THR A 14 -26.54 -19.80 -18.04
CA THR A 14 -26.49 -20.80 -19.11
C THR A 14 -26.15 -20.20 -20.48
N VAL A 15 -25.43 -20.96 -21.30
CA VAL A 15 -25.17 -20.67 -22.72
C VAL A 15 -25.66 -21.87 -23.52
N HIS A 16 -26.62 -21.69 -24.43
CA HIS A 16 -27.21 -22.79 -25.22
C HIS A 16 -27.65 -23.99 -24.36
N GLU A 17 -28.27 -23.72 -23.20
CA GLU A 17 -28.72 -24.71 -22.19
C GLU A 17 -27.62 -25.42 -21.40
N GLU A 18 -26.34 -25.19 -21.71
CA GLU A 18 -25.22 -25.62 -20.86
C GLU A 18 -25.02 -24.63 -19.72
N GLU A 19 -24.90 -25.14 -18.49
CA GLU A 19 -24.56 -24.31 -17.33
C GLU A 19 -23.14 -23.75 -17.43
N VAL A 20 -22.99 -22.53 -16.93
CA VAL A 20 -21.70 -21.88 -16.71
C VAL A 20 -21.43 -21.95 -15.19
N PRO A 21 -20.62 -22.92 -14.71
CA PRO A 21 -20.37 -23.12 -13.28
C PRO A 21 -19.74 -21.89 -12.61
N GLU A 22 -18.94 -21.13 -13.35
CA GLU A 22 -18.27 -19.92 -12.88
C GLU A 22 -19.25 -18.81 -12.50
N ALA A 23 -20.38 -18.74 -13.22
CA ALA A 23 -21.41 -17.72 -13.07
C ALA A 23 -22.69 -18.24 -12.38
N THR A 24 -22.68 -19.49 -11.90
CA THR A 24 -23.79 -20.12 -11.18
C THR A 24 -23.48 -20.20 -9.69
N ARG A 25 -24.41 -19.70 -8.85
CA ARG A 25 -24.29 -19.65 -7.40
C ARG A 25 -25.64 -19.95 -6.73
N PRO A 26 -25.82 -21.11 -6.07
CA PRO A 26 -27.00 -21.39 -5.27
C PRO A 26 -26.92 -20.67 -3.91
N GLY A 27 -28.02 -20.05 -3.48
CA GLY A 27 -28.16 -19.42 -2.17
C GLY A 27 -27.17 -18.27 -1.92
N TYR A 28 -26.74 -17.59 -2.98
CA TYR A 28 -25.72 -16.55 -2.90
C TYR A 28 -26.25 -15.29 -2.23
N LEU A 29 -25.47 -14.75 -1.30
CA LEU A 29 -25.73 -13.45 -0.70
C LEU A 29 -25.12 -12.37 -1.59
N TYR A 30 -25.95 -11.74 -2.40
CA TYR A 30 -25.55 -10.72 -3.37
C TYR A 30 -25.85 -9.30 -2.86
N GLU A 31 -24.88 -8.39 -2.99
CA GLU A 31 -25.07 -6.96 -2.72
C GLU A 31 -25.51 -6.22 -3.98
N VAL A 32 -26.71 -5.65 -3.95
CA VAL A 32 -27.31 -4.99 -5.11
C VAL A 32 -26.57 -3.70 -5.43
N GLY A 33 -26.05 -3.59 -6.66
CA GLY A 33 -25.30 -2.44 -7.15
C GLY A 33 -23.77 -2.60 -7.12
N ARG A 34 -23.27 -3.79 -6.75
CA ARG A 34 -21.83 -4.13 -6.79
C ARG A 34 -21.35 -4.46 -8.20
N GLY A 35 -22.25 -4.81 -9.12
CA GLY A 35 -21.92 -5.13 -10.51
C GLY A 35 -21.11 -6.43 -10.70
N GLU A 36 -21.12 -7.34 -9.72
CA GLU A 36 -20.28 -8.55 -9.74
C GLU A 36 -20.58 -9.46 -10.94
N PHE A 37 -21.86 -9.64 -11.29
CA PHE A 37 -22.30 -10.43 -12.45
C PHE A 37 -22.59 -9.57 -13.69
N GLY A 38 -22.24 -8.29 -13.63
CA GLY A 38 -22.58 -7.28 -14.62
C GLY A 38 -23.77 -6.39 -14.23
N PRO A 39 -23.94 -5.25 -14.93
CA PRO A 39 -24.91 -4.22 -14.56
C PRO A 39 -26.39 -4.63 -14.68
N ARG A 40 -26.73 -5.64 -15.49
CA ARG A 40 -28.12 -5.94 -15.82
C ARG A 40 -28.79 -6.71 -14.69
N LEU A 41 -28.03 -7.51 -13.95
CA LEU A 41 -28.54 -8.13 -12.73
C LEU A 41 -29.01 -7.07 -11.72
N ASP A 42 -28.22 -6.01 -11.54
CA ASP A 42 -28.57 -4.92 -10.61
C ASP A 42 -29.85 -4.19 -11.05
N GLU A 43 -29.95 -3.84 -12.32
CA GLU A 43 -31.14 -3.21 -12.91
C GLU A 43 -32.40 -4.07 -12.75
N GLU A 44 -32.30 -5.37 -13.03
CA GLU A 44 -33.43 -6.30 -12.93
C GLU A 44 -33.82 -6.59 -11.49
N LEU A 45 -32.90 -6.48 -10.53
CA LEU A 45 -33.18 -6.68 -9.11
C LEU A 45 -33.92 -5.50 -8.49
N GLU A 46 -33.77 -4.28 -9.02
CA GLU A 46 -34.43 -3.09 -8.47
C GLU A 46 -35.96 -3.22 -8.50
N GLY A 47 -36.60 -2.90 -7.37
CA GLY A 47 -38.06 -2.99 -7.23
C GLY A 47 -38.65 -4.40 -7.07
N LYS A 48 -37.84 -5.45 -7.22
CA LYS A 48 -38.29 -6.85 -7.05
C LYS A 48 -38.47 -7.25 -5.60
N ARG A 49 -39.13 -8.38 -5.38
CA ARG A 49 -39.48 -8.95 -4.07
C ARG A 49 -38.98 -10.39 -3.96
N ALA A 50 -38.88 -10.88 -2.72
CA ALA A 50 -38.64 -12.28 -2.47
C ALA A 50 -39.73 -13.14 -3.15
N GLY A 51 -39.31 -14.23 -3.80
CA GLY A 51 -40.15 -15.10 -4.61
C GLY A 51 -40.13 -14.80 -6.11
N ASP A 52 -39.62 -13.62 -6.53
CA ASP A 52 -39.56 -13.26 -7.95
C ASP A 52 -38.49 -14.09 -8.68
N ILE A 53 -38.80 -14.47 -9.92
CA ILE A 53 -37.88 -15.12 -10.85
C ILE A 53 -37.54 -14.13 -11.97
N LEU A 54 -36.26 -13.81 -12.10
CA LEU A 54 -35.73 -12.93 -13.14
C LEU A 54 -35.11 -13.76 -14.24
N ARG A 55 -35.32 -13.34 -15.48
CA ARG A 55 -34.70 -13.93 -16.66
C ARG A 55 -34.22 -12.82 -17.58
N PHE A 56 -32.92 -12.77 -17.82
CA PHE A 56 -32.30 -11.74 -18.66
C PHE A 56 -31.00 -12.27 -19.26
N ASN A 57 -30.55 -11.63 -20.34
CA ASN A 57 -29.28 -11.98 -20.99
C ASN A 57 -28.26 -10.88 -20.71
N GLN A 58 -27.02 -11.27 -20.41
CA GLN A 58 -25.93 -10.33 -20.16
C GLN A 58 -24.60 -10.92 -20.60
N VAL A 59 -23.73 -10.05 -21.12
CA VAL A 59 -22.32 -10.36 -21.34
C VAL A 59 -21.60 -10.51 -20.00
N LEU A 60 -20.90 -11.63 -19.81
CA LEU A 60 -20.10 -11.88 -18.60
C LEU A 60 -18.90 -10.93 -18.50
N PRO A 61 -18.64 -10.32 -17.33
CA PRO A 61 -17.44 -9.51 -17.11
C PRO A 61 -16.12 -10.27 -17.34
N GLU A 62 -15.02 -9.54 -17.56
CA GLU A 62 -13.68 -10.08 -17.88
C GLU A 62 -13.05 -10.98 -16.79
N GLY A 63 -13.72 -11.20 -15.65
CA GLY A 63 -13.28 -12.08 -14.55
C GLY A 63 -13.89 -13.49 -14.53
N PHE A 64 -14.82 -13.84 -15.42
CA PHE A 64 -15.56 -15.12 -15.39
C PHE A 64 -14.96 -16.20 -16.30
N GLY A 65 -13.69 -16.54 -16.06
CA GLY A 65 -13.02 -17.67 -16.71
C GLY A 65 -13.01 -17.60 -18.24
N GLU A 66 -12.95 -18.76 -18.91
CA GLU A 66 -12.84 -18.86 -20.37
C GLU A 66 -14.07 -18.33 -21.13
N ARG A 67 -15.21 -18.18 -20.44
CA ARG A 67 -16.47 -17.67 -21.03
C ARG A 67 -16.69 -16.17 -20.76
N ALA A 68 -15.69 -15.47 -20.22
CA ALA A 68 -15.68 -14.02 -20.14
C ALA A 68 -15.96 -13.37 -21.51
N GLY A 69 -16.76 -12.29 -21.53
CA GLY A 69 -17.11 -11.59 -22.77
C GLY A 69 -18.17 -12.28 -23.64
N GLN A 70 -18.65 -13.47 -23.27
CA GLN A 70 -19.76 -14.14 -23.97
C GLN A 70 -21.11 -13.70 -23.39
N GLU A 71 -22.15 -13.66 -24.25
CA GLU A 71 -23.52 -13.43 -23.81
C GLU A 71 -24.11 -14.69 -23.16
N VAL A 72 -24.61 -14.55 -21.94
CA VAL A 72 -25.12 -15.64 -21.11
C VAL A 72 -26.54 -15.33 -20.64
N SER A 73 -27.39 -16.37 -20.61
CA SER A 73 -28.75 -16.29 -20.10
C SER A 73 -28.74 -16.53 -18.58
N PHE A 74 -29.20 -15.56 -17.81
CA PHE A 74 -29.36 -15.67 -16.37
C PHE A 74 -30.79 -16.02 -16.00
N THR A 75 -30.95 -16.95 -15.07
CA THR A 75 -32.18 -17.19 -14.31
C THR A 75 -31.88 -17.00 -12.84
N VAL A 76 -32.54 -16.03 -12.22
CA VAL A 76 -32.30 -15.67 -10.81
C VAL A 76 -33.58 -15.83 -10.02
N LEU A 77 -33.56 -16.69 -9.01
CA LEU A 77 -34.65 -16.83 -8.05
C LEU A 77 -34.30 -16.06 -6.77
N LEU A 78 -35.06 -15.01 -6.47
CA LEU A 78 -34.89 -14.26 -5.23
C LEU A 78 -35.53 -15.03 -4.07
N LYS A 79 -34.73 -15.49 -3.12
CA LYS A 79 -35.23 -16.18 -1.91
C LYS A 79 -35.55 -15.20 -0.79
N GLU A 80 -34.62 -14.30 -0.50
CA GLU A 80 -34.75 -13.34 0.59
C GLU A 80 -34.23 -11.97 0.18
N VAL A 81 -34.80 -10.92 0.78
CA VAL A 81 -34.34 -9.54 0.64
C VAL A 81 -34.01 -9.02 2.04
N LYS A 82 -32.78 -8.60 2.25
CA LYS A 82 -32.24 -8.08 3.51
C LYS A 82 -31.81 -6.63 3.30
N ALA A 83 -32.42 -5.71 4.04
CA ALA A 83 -31.99 -4.32 4.01
C ALA A 83 -30.77 -4.13 4.93
N LYS A 84 -29.71 -3.49 4.42
CA LYS A 84 -28.54 -3.11 5.23
C LYS A 84 -28.93 -1.95 6.13
N ARG A 85 -29.14 -2.23 7.43
CA ARG A 85 -29.38 -1.18 8.43
C ARG A 85 -28.07 -0.85 9.12
N LEU A 86 -27.42 0.22 8.69
CA LEU A 86 -26.26 0.74 9.40
C LEU A 86 -26.70 1.29 10.77
N PRO A 87 -25.96 1.00 11.85
CA PRO A 87 -26.21 1.67 13.12
C PRO A 87 -25.98 3.17 12.96
N PRO A 88 -26.67 4.01 13.74
CA PRO A 88 -26.31 5.42 13.85
C PRO A 88 -24.84 5.54 14.28
N ALA A 89 -24.12 6.51 13.71
CA ALA A 89 -22.80 6.85 14.19
C ALA A 89 -22.95 7.73 15.43
N ASP A 90 -23.07 7.11 16.59
CA ASP A 90 -23.21 7.72 17.92
C ASP A 90 -22.26 7.05 18.92
N ASP A 91 -22.39 7.39 20.21
CA ASP A 91 -21.51 6.87 21.26
C ASP A 91 -21.70 5.36 21.50
N ASP A 92 -22.91 4.82 21.26
CA ASP A 92 -23.16 3.38 21.33
C ASP A 92 -22.40 2.64 20.22
N PHE A 93 -22.38 3.21 19.01
CA PHE A 93 -21.53 2.70 17.93
C PHE A 93 -20.04 2.77 18.28
N ALA A 94 -19.57 3.88 18.85
CA ALA A 94 -18.16 4.02 19.25
C ALA A 94 -17.73 2.93 20.25
N ARG A 95 -18.54 2.70 21.29
CA ARG A 95 -18.30 1.66 22.30
C ARG A 95 -18.32 0.24 21.74
N THR A 96 -19.15 -0.01 20.73
CA THR A 96 -19.28 -1.35 20.13
C THR A 96 -18.20 -1.62 19.09
N ALA A 97 -17.75 -0.58 18.36
CA ALA A 97 -16.84 -0.70 17.24
C ALA A 97 -15.37 -0.43 17.60
N SER A 98 -15.09 0.12 18.77
CA SER A 98 -13.75 0.56 19.17
C SER A 98 -13.54 0.49 20.68
N GLU A 99 -12.35 0.91 21.12
CA GLU A 99 -11.99 1.05 22.54
C GLU A 99 -12.47 2.38 23.16
N PHE A 100 -13.11 3.26 22.37
CA PHE A 100 -13.54 4.60 22.80
C PHE A 100 -14.97 4.63 23.32
N ASP A 101 -15.23 5.52 24.28
CA ASP A 101 -16.54 5.67 24.91
C ASP A 101 -17.47 6.59 24.13
N THR A 102 -16.92 7.50 23.33
CA THR A 102 -17.69 8.47 22.54
C THR A 102 -17.31 8.48 21.07
N LEU A 103 -18.24 8.92 20.22
CA LEU A 103 -17.98 9.11 18.79
C LEU A 103 -16.91 10.18 18.54
N GLU A 104 -16.84 11.18 19.42
CA GLU A 104 -15.86 12.26 19.30
C GLU A 104 -14.42 11.74 19.47
N GLU A 105 -14.18 10.91 20.49
CA GLU A 105 -12.90 10.25 20.71
C GLU A 105 -12.49 9.37 19.53
N LEU A 106 -13.42 8.52 19.05
CA LEU A 106 -13.18 7.69 17.86
C LEU A 106 -12.82 8.54 16.63
N ARG A 107 -13.49 9.68 16.44
CA ARG A 107 -13.18 10.60 15.32
C ARG A 107 -11.85 11.31 15.50
N ALA A 108 -11.46 11.65 16.72
CA ALA A 108 -10.17 12.27 17.00
C ALA A 108 -9.03 11.29 16.69
N ASP A 109 -9.10 10.06 17.19
CA ASP A 109 -8.11 9.01 16.91
C ASP A 109 -7.99 8.71 15.41
N LEU A 110 -9.12 8.56 14.71
CA LEU A 110 -9.10 8.37 13.25
C LEU A 110 -8.47 9.55 12.52
N ARG A 111 -8.71 10.78 12.98
CA ARG A 111 -8.09 11.98 12.41
C ARG A 111 -6.59 11.98 12.60
N ASP A 112 -6.11 11.60 13.78
CA ASP A 112 -4.67 11.57 14.07
C ASP A 112 -3.97 10.45 13.31
N LYS A 113 -4.61 9.27 13.19
CA LYS A 113 -4.12 8.18 12.33
C LYS A 113 -4.02 8.60 10.87
N LEU A 114 -5.05 9.26 10.34
CA LEU A 114 -5.06 9.76 8.96
C LEU A 114 -4.03 10.87 8.76
N ARG A 115 -3.90 11.79 9.71
CA ARG A 115 -2.89 12.86 9.70
C ARG A 115 -1.50 12.26 9.63
N ALA A 116 -1.15 11.38 10.56
CA ALA A 116 0.17 10.75 10.60
C ALA A 116 0.44 9.92 9.33
N ALA A 117 -0.59 9.28 8.76
CA ALA A 117 -0.45 8.59 7.47
C ALA A 117 -0.16 9.57 6.32
N LYS A 118 -0.86 10.71 6.28
CA LYS A 118 -0.70 11.74 5.25
C LYS A 118 0.62 12.50 5.37
N GLU A 119 1.09 12.78 6.58
CA GLU A 119 2.41 13.36 6.84
C GLU A 119 3.51 12.43 6.34
N ARG A 120 3.46 11.13 6.68
CA ARG A 120 4.42 10.14 6.15
C ARG A 120 4.36 10.01 4.63
N GLU A 121 3.18 10.10 4.03
CA GLU A 121 3.02 10.08 2.58
C GLU A 121 3.64 11.32 1.92
N ALA A 122 3.39 12.51 2.49
CA ALA A 122 3.96 13.77 2.03
C ALA A 122 5.48 13.77 2.15
N ASP A 123 6.03 13.35 3.29
CA ASP A 123 7.48 13.27 3.53
C ASP A 123 8.18 12.36 2.52
N ARG A 124 7.58 11.20 2.22
CA ARG A 124 8.09 10.29 1.19
C ARG A 124 8.04 10.94 -0.19
N ALA A 125 6.93 11.57 -0.55
CA ALA A 125 6.79 12.24 -1.84
C ALA A 125 7.80 13.39 -2.01
N VAL A 126 8.08 14.15 -0.95
CA VAL A 126 9.12 15.19 -0.96
C VAL A 126 10.50 14.57 -1.16
N ARG A 127 10.86 13.57 -0.35
CA ARG A 127 12.15 12.86 -0.45
C ARG A 127 12.37 12.30 -1.86
N ASP A 128 11.36 11.63 -2.42
CA ASP A 128 11.41 11.05 -3.76
C ASP A 128 11.60 12.13 -4.84
N ARG A 129 10.90 13.27 -4.74
CA ARG A 129 11.03 14.38 -5.69
C ARG A 129 12.40 15.05 -5.61
N VAL A 130 12.94 15.26 -4.41
CA VAL A 130 14.29 15.80 -4.22
C VAL A 130 15.32 14.89 -4.87
N LEU A 131 15.23 13.59 -4.60
CA LEU A 131 16.13 12.60 -5.19
C LEU A 131 16.00 12.53 -6.71
N GLN A 132 14.78 12.54 -7.24
CA GLN A 132 14.53 12.57 -8.67
C GLN A 132 15.15 13.80 -9.33
N ALA A 133 14.92 14.99 -8.78
CA ALA A 133 15.47 16.23 -9.30
C ALA A 133 17.01 16.26 -9.29
N LEU A 134 17.64 15.56 -8.34
CA LEU A 134 19.09 15.39 -8.31
C LEU A 134 19.57 14.40 -9.37
N VAL A 135 18.93 13.24 -9.47
CA VAL A 135 19.29 12.19 -10.45
C VAL A 135 19.17 12.72 -11.88
N GLU A 136 18.15 13.52 -12.19
CA GLU A 136 17.97 14.12 -13.52
C GLU A 136 19.07 15.12 -13.93
N ARG A 137 19.82 15.65 -12.96
CA ARG A 137 20.93 16.60 -13.20
C ARG A 137 22.29 15.93 -13.32
N VAL A 138 22.36 14.63 -13.06
CA VAL A 138 23.60 13.87 -12.97
C VAL A 138 23.67 12.90 -14.14
N ASP A 139 24.65 13.11 -15.01
CA ASP A 139 24.96 12.21 -16.12
C ASP A 139 26.17 11.35 -15.74
N VAL A 140 25.94 10.04 -15.57
CA VAL A 140 26.97 9.07 -15.18
C VAL A 140 26.81 7.82 -16.02
N GLU A 141 27.90 7.41 -16.68
CA GLU A 141 27.95 6.14 -17.39
C GLU A 141 28.01 4.97 -16.39
N LEU A 142 26.95 4.17 -16.35
CA LEU A 142 26.88 2.98 -15.51
C LEU A 142 27.33 1.74 -16.30
N PRO A 143 28.16 0.85 -15.71
CA PRO A 143 28.46 -0.43 -16.31
C PRO A 143 27.19 -1.27 -16.51
N GLU A 144 26.96 -1.80 -17.72
CA GLU A 144 25.76 -2.59 -18.04
C GLU A 144 25.55 -3.76 -17.06
N ARG A 145 26.65 -4.43 -16.69
CA ARG A 145 26.61 -5.55 -15.73
C ARG A 145 25.99 -5.17 -14.40
N LEU A 146 26.26 -3.95 -13.91
CA LEU A 146 25.71 -3.46 -12.65
C LEU A 146 24.21 -3.19 -12.77
N VAL A 147 23.80 -2.56 -13.88
CA VAL A 147 22.39 -2.29 -14.17
C VAL A 147 21.60 -3.59 -14.30
N ASP A 148 22.16 -4.59 -14.97
CA ASP A 148 21.51 -5.89 -15.18
C ASP A 148 21.36 -6.68 -13.87
N GLU A 149 22.39 -6.69 -13.02
CA GLU A 149 22.32 -7.32 -11.69
C GLU A 149 21.23 -6.69 -10.82
N GLU A 150 21.16 -5.35 -10.82
CA GLU A 150 20.22 -4.59 -10.02
C GLU A 150 18.79 -4.66 -10.58
N THR A 151 18.66 -4.87 -11.89
CA THR A 151 17.39 -5.20 -12.55
C THR A 151 16.92 -6.60 -12.15
N GLU A 152 17.79 -7.60 -12.20
CA GLU A 152 17.42 -8.98 -11.85
C GLU A 152 17.01 -9.08 -10.37
N ARG A 153 17.71 -8.39 -9.45
CA ARG A 153 17.29 -8.33 -8.04
C ARG A 153 15.87 -7.80 -7.86
N ARG A 154 15.48 -6.77 -8.62
CA ARG A 154 14.11 -6.22 -8.58
C ARG A 154 13.08 -7.20 -9.13
N VAL A 155 13.42 -7.88 -10.23
CA VAL A 155 12.56 -8.89 -10.83
C VAL A 155 12.36 -10.05 -9.87
N GLU A 156 13.43 -10.53 -9.23
CA GLU A 156 13.37 -11.64 -8.28
C GLU A 156 12.59 -11.24 -7.01
N ALA A 157 12.81 -10.04 -6.47
CA ALA A 157 12.01 -9.53 -5.36
C ALA A 157 10.51 -9.44 -5.70
N ALA A 158 10.17 -9.13 -6.96
CA ALA A 158 8.79 -9.15 -7.44
C ALA A 158 8.24 -10.57 -7.55
N ARG A 159 9.04 -11.53 -8.04
CA ARG A 159 8.67 -12.96 -8.07
C ARG A 159 8.42 -13.51 -6.68
N GLU A 160 9.29 -13.21 -5.72
CA GLU A 160 9.11 -13.61 -4.33
C GLU A 160 7.84 -13.02 -3.70
N ARG A 161 7.53 -11.75 -3.99
CA ARG A 161 6.27 -11.12 -3.55
C ARG A 161 5.06 -11.85 -4.12
N ALA A 162 5.07 -12.16 -5.41
CA ALA A 162 4.00 -12.93 -6.05
C ALA A 162 3.86 -14.32 -5.41
N ALA A 163 4.98 -15.02 -5.20
CA ALA A 163 5.00 -16.34 -4.57
C ALA A 163 4.43 -16.32 -3.15
N ARG A 164 4.70 -15.27 -2.36
CA ARG A 164 4.09 -15.08 -1.02
C ARG A 164 2.58 -14.90 -1.07
N MET A 165 2.05 -14.40 -2.19
CA MET A 165 0.60 -14.31 -2.44
C MET A 165 0.02 -15.60 -3.03
N GLY A 166 0.85 -16.63 -3.29
CA GLY A 166 0.44 -17.86 -3.96
C GLY A 166 0.21 -17.70 -5.47
N LEU A 167 0.77 -16.64 -6.07
CA LEU A 167 0.63 -16.32 -7.49
C LEU A 167 1.99 -16.38 -8.20
N THR A 168 1.97 -16.57 -9.51
CA THR A 168 3.14 -16.34 -10.37
C THR A 168 3.26 -14.85 -10.69
N ILE A 169 4.48 -14.40 -11.03
CA ILE A 169 4.70 -13.02 -11.48
C ILE A 169 3.85 -12.69 -12.73
N GLY A 170 3.68 -13.67 -13.64
CA GLY A 170 2.87 -13.49 -14.84
C GLY A 170 1.39 -13.22 -14.55
N GLU A 171 0.81 -13.92 -13.57
CA GLU A 171 -0.58 -13.66 -13.13
C GLU A 171 -0.73 -12.28 -12.49
N VAL A 172 0.24 -11.86 -11.68
CA VAL A 172 0.24 -10.52 -11.04
C VAL A 172 0.35 -9.41 -12.09
N LEU A 173 1.24 -9.57 -13.07
CA LEU A 173 1.43 -8.58 -14.14
C LEU A 173 0.24 -8.57 -15.12
N GLY A 174 -0.30 -9.75 -15.45
CA GLY A 174 -1.45 -9.88 -16.33
C GLY A 174 -2.70 -9.17 -15.82
N ALA A 175 -2.94 -9.19 -14.50
CA ALA A 175 -4.03 -8.44 -13.88
C ALA A 175 -3.92 -6.90 -14.06
N GLN A 176 -2.71 -6.39 -14.33
CA GLN A 176 -2.44 -4.97 -14.56
C GLN A 176 -2.27 -4.64 -16.06
N GLY A 177 -2.44 -5.63 -16.95
CA GLY A 177 -2.22 -5.47 -18.38
C GLY A 177 -0.74 -5.31 -18.75
N TRP A 178 0.17 -5.85 -17.94
CA TRP A 178 1.61 -5.80 -18.17
C TRP A 178 2.13 -7.18 -18.57
N ASP A 179 3.11 -7.19 -19.48
CA ASP A 179 3.91 -8.38 -19.76
C ASP A 179 5.27 -8.31 -19.04
N GLU A 180 5.97 -9.45 -18.99
CA GLU A 180 7.27 -9.54 -18.30
C GLU A 180 8.36 -8.68 -18.98
N LEU A 181 8.28 -8.47 -20.29
CA LEU A 181 9.26 -7.65 -21.02
C LEU A 181 9.14 -6.18 -20.65
N ARG A 182 7.92 -5.65 -20.63
CA ARG A 182 7.60 -4.28 -20.19
C ARG A 182 7.98 -4.10 -18.73
N PHE A 183 7.64 -5.06 -17.87
CA PHE A 183 8.04 -5.01 -16.47
C PHE A 183 9.56 -4.97 -16.30
N ARG A 184 10.31 -5.80 -17.06
CA ARG A 184 11.77 -5.80 -17.00
C ARG A 184 12.38 -4.50 -17.52
N ALA A 185 11.83 -3.91 -18.57
CA ALA A 185 12.28 -2.62 -19.09
C ALA A 185 12.06 -1.49 -18.06
N ASP A 186 10.91 -1.48 -17.40
CA ASP A 186 10.60 -0.54 -16.32
C ASP A 186 11.52 -0.76 -15.10
N ALA A 187 11.70 -2.02 -14.68
CA ALA A 187 12.63 -2.39 -13.61
C ALA A 187 14.06 -1.94 -13.93
N ARG A 188 14.50 -2.02 -15.18
CA ARG A 188 15.81 -1.52 -15.63
C ARG A 188 15.91 -0.01 -15.51
N ALA A 189 14.90 0.74 -15.93
CA ALA A 189 14.87 2.19 -15.78
C ALA A 189 14.91 2.61 -14.29
N HIS A 190 14.18 1.89 -13.44
CA HIS A 190 14.22 2.08 -11.99
C HIS A 190 15.59 1.71 -11.38
N ALA A 191 16.23 0.64 -11.86
CA ALA A 191 17.57 0.23 -11.41
C ALA A 191 18.62 1.30 -11.72
N VAL A 192 18.62 1.85 -12.94
CA VAL A 192 19.51 2.96 -13.32
C VAL A 192 19.33 4.14 -12.37
N ARG A 193 18.08 4.59 -12.16
CA ARG A 193 17.79 5.73 -11.26
C ARG A 193 18.25 5.47 -9.84
N ALA A 194 18.03 4.26 -9.32
CA ALA A 194 18.44 3.89 -7.96
C ALA A 194 19.96 3.86 -7.80
N ILE A 195 20.70 3.29 -8.77
CA ILE A 195 22.16 3.28 -8.72
C ILE A 195 22.72 4.72 -8.77
N VAL A 196 22.19 5.58 -9.65
CA VAL A 196 22.61 6.99 -9.69
C VAL A 196 22.29 7.70 -8.38
N ALA A 197 21.08 7.48 -7.82
CA ALA A 197 20.70 8.03 -6.53
C ALA A 197 21.68 7.62 -5.42
N ASP A 198 22.03 6.34 -5.32
CA ASP A 198 22.96 5.85 -4.31
C ASP A 198 24.34 6.51 -4.45
N LEU A 199 24.86 6.61 -5.68
CA LEU A 199 26.14 7.27 -5.96
C LEU A 199 26.14 8.76 -5.59
N VAL A 200 25.03 9.45 -5.86
CA VAL A 200 24.86 10.87 -5.52
C VAL A 200 24.82 11.06 -4.00
N LEU A 201 24.02 10.26 -3.30
CA LEU A 201 23.92 10.33 -1.83
C LEU A 201 25.25 9.97 -1.16
N GLU A 202 25.99 9.00 -1.69
CA GLU A 202 27.35 8.68 -1.22
C GLU A 202 28.34 9.82 -1.47
N ALA A 203 28.24 10.51 -2.61
CA ALA A 203 29.05 11.70 -2.89
C ALA A 203 28.75 12.83 -1.90
N VAL A 204 27.48 13.11 -1.65
CA VAL A 204 27.04 14.11 -0.65
C VAL A 204 27.53 13.73 0.75
N ALA A 205 27.34 12.48 1.17
CA ALA A 205 27.80 12.01 2.47
C ALA A 205 29.32 12.18 2.65
N ARG A 206 30.12 11.86 1.63
CA ARG A 206 31.57 12.07 1.69
C ARG A 206 31.96 13.54 1.75
N GLN A 207 31.30 14.39 0.97
CA GLN A 207 31.59 15.82 0.93
C GLN A 207 31.25 16.51 2.26
N GLU A 208 30.13 16.14 2.86
CA GLU A 208 29.62 16.72 4.12
C GLU A 208 30.14 16.00 5.37
N GLY A 209 30.96 14.95 5.20
CA GLY A 209 31.55 14.20 6.31
C GLY A 209 30.51 13.42 7.14
N ILE A 210 29.41 12.98 6.52
CA ILE A 210 28.35 12.23 7.18
C ILE A 210 28.86 10.83 7.54
N GLN A 211 28.74 10.49 8.81
CA GLN A 211 29.11 9.19 9.35
C GLN A 211 27.95 8.58 10.15
N VAL A 212 27.97 7.25 10.27
CA VAL A 212 27.09 6.53 11.17
C VAL A 212 27.80 6.31 12.50
N THR A 213 27.11 6.66 13.59
CA THR A 213 27.58 6.41 14.95
C THR A 213 27.18 5.00 15.41
N ALA A 214 27.88 4.49 16.42
CA ALA A 214 27.51 3.20 17.02
C ALA A 214 26.10 3.26 17.65
N GLU A 215 25.69 4.42 18.19
CA GLU A 215 24.35 4.59 18.74
C GLU A 215 23.27 4.54 17.65
N GLU A 216 23.46 5.22 16.52
CA GLU A 216 22.54 5.16 15.38
C GLU A 216 22.40 3.74 14.83
N LEU A 217 23.51 3.04 14.64
CA LEU A 217 23.49 1.65 14.20
C LEU A 217 22.75 0.75 15.21
N GLY A 218 22.99 0.96 16.51
CA GLY A 218 22.28 0.24 17.57
C GLY A 218 20.78 0.49 17.59
N ARG A 219 20.35 1.75 17.38
CA ARG A 219 18.93 2.12 17.27
C ARG A 219 18.25 1.42 16.09
N GLU A 220 18.90 1.41 14.93
CA GLU A 220 18.35 0.78 13.73
C GLU A 220 18.23 -0.74 13.90
N ILE A 221 19.25 -1.39 14.47
CA ILE A 221 19.20 -2.82 14.79
C ILE A 221 18.06 -3.13 15.77
N ALA A 222 17.85 -2.27 16.79
CA ALA A 222 16.76 -2.44 17.74
C ALA A 222 15.38 -2.31 17.08
N ALA A 223 15.23 -1.37 16.14
CA ALA A 223 13.99 -1.20 15.36
C ALA A 223 13.71 -2.44 14.49
N ILE A 224 14.72 -2.95 13.79
CA ILE A 224 14.62 -4.19 13.01
C ILE A 224 14.23 -5.35 13.94
N ALA A 225 14.90 -5.50 15.07
CA ALA A 225 14.61 -6.57 16.04
C ALA A 225 13.17 -6.52 16.58
N ALA A 226 12.68 -5.32 16.90
CA ALA A 226 11.30 -5.11 17.35
C ALA A 226 10.28 -5.54 16.27
N SER A 227 10.51 -5.16 15.00
CA SER A 227 9.65 -5.57 13.88
C SER A 227 9.63 -7.07 13.63
N LEU A 228 10.74 -7.77 13.91
CA LEU A 228 10.88 -9.21 13.75
C LEU A 228 10.46 -10.00 15.01
N GLY A 229 10.20 -9.31 16.13
CA GLY A 229 9.95 -9.95 17.42
C GLY A 229 11.14 -10.77 17.94
N ARG A 230 12.37 -10.32 17.67
CA ARG A 230 13.63 -11.02 18.04
C ARG A 230 14.46 -10.18 19.00
N ASP A 231 15.42 -10.83 19.67
CA ASP A 231 16.37 -10.13 20.53
C ASP A 231 17.35 -9.28 19.69
N PRO A 232 17.60 -7.99 20.03
CA PRO A 232 18.52 -7.13 19.29
C PRO A 232 19.95 -7.67 19.17
N LYS A 233 20.45 -8.40 20.17
CA LYS A 233 21.81 -8.96 20.12
C LYS A 233 21.91 -10.11 19.13
N GLU A 234 20.86 -10.93 19.02
CA GLU A 234 20.80 -12.01 18.03
C GLU A 234 20.73 -11.46 16.60
N VAL A 235 19.96 -10.39 16.40
CA VAL A 235 19.89 -9.68 15.11
C VAL A 235 21.25 -9.06 14.78
N ALA A 236 21.88 -8.35 15.72
CA ALA A 236 23.21 -7.77 15.54
C ALA A 236 24.25 -8.84 15.14
N ALA A 237 24.30 -9.96 15.86
CA ALA A 237 25.23 -11.06 15.57
C ALA A 237 24.95 -11.71 14.20
N THR A 238 23.71 -11.71 13.74
CA THR A 238 23.34 -12.24 12.43
C THR A 238 23.76 -11.30 11.31
N LEU A 239 23.52 -9.99 11.47
CA LEU A 239 23.93 -8.97 10.51
C LEU A 239 25.46 -8.89 10.41
N ASP A 240 26.17 -9.06 11.52
CA ASP A 240 27.64 -9.09 11.54
C ASP A 240 28.18 -10.30 10.76
N ARG A 241 27.68 -11.49 11.09
CA ARG A 241 28.09 -12.75 10.44
C ARG A 241 27.81 -12.77 8.93
N THR A 242 26.74 -12.13 8.50
CA THR A 242 26.33 -12.07 7.08
C THR A 242 26.96 -10.90 6.34
N GLY A 243 27.71 -10.02 7.03
CA GLY A 243 28.29 -8.81 6.46
C GLY A 243 27.26 -7.69 6.18
N GLN A 244 26.00 -7.87 6.57
CA GLN A 244 24.93 -6.91 6.34
C GLN A 244 25.02 -5.66 7.22
N ILE A 245 25.85 -5.67 8.27
CA ILE A 245 26.15 -4.46 9.07
C ILE A 245 26.69 -3.34 8.19
N VAL A 246 27.55 -3.65 7.21
CA VAL A 246 28.13 -2.63 6.31
C VAL A 246 27.06 -2.04 5.40
N THR A 247 26.14 -2.87 4.90
CA THR A 247 24.99 -2.42 4.12
C THR A 247 24.10 -1.50 4.94
N LEU A 248 23.77 -1.90 6.17
CA LEU A 248 22.94 -1.11 7.08
C LEU A 248 23.57 0.24 7.42
N ALA A 249 24.88 0.26 7.69
CA ALA A 249 25.63 1.49 7.88
C ALA A 249 25.56 2.41 6.65
N GLY A 250 25.69 1.84 5.44
CA GLY A 250 25.54 2.57 4.18
C GLY A 250 24.13 3.14 3.99
N ASP A 251 23.09 2.38 4.33
CA ASP A 251 21.69 2.83 4.27
C ASP A 251 21.44 4.01 5.22
N ILE A 252 21.95 3.95 6.44
CA ILE A 252 21.84 5.04 7.42
C ILE A 252 22.56 6.31 6.89
N ILE A 253 23.76 6.17 6.35
CA ILE A 253 24.52 7.29 5.79
C ILE A 253 23.77 7.92 4.62
N ARG A 254 23.22 7.11 3.69
CA ARG A 254 22.42 7.61 2.56
C ARG A 254 21.14 8.29 3.01
N SER A 255 20.45 7.74 4.02
CA SER A 255 19.25 8.38 4.60
C SER A 255 19.60 9.76 5.17
N LYS A 256 20.67 9.87 5.96
CA LYS A 256 21.14 11.15 6.51
C LYS A 256 21.53 12.16 5.43
N ALA A 257 22.17 11.71 4.35
CA ALA A 257 22.49 12.56 3.21
C ALA A 257 21.22 13.08 2.52
N LEU A 258 20.21 12.23 2.36
CA LEU A 258 18.91 12.63 1.78
C LEU A 258 18.18 13.62 2.70
N ASP A 259 18.17 13.38 4.01
CA ASP A 259 17.55 14.28 4.98
C ASP A 259 18.20 15.67 4.92
N LEU A 260 19.53 15.73 4.87
CA LEU A 260 20.26 16.99 4.68
C LEU A 260 19.86 17.70 3.37
N LEU A 261 19.72 16.97 2.27
CA LEU A 261 19.29 17.53 0.98
C LEU A 261 17.88 18.08 1.05
N VAL A 262 16.95 17.38 1.70
CA VAL A 262 15.56 17.80 1.87
C VAL A 262 15.45 19.06 2.73
N GLU A 263 16.23 19.17 3.82
CA GLU A 263 16.29 20.35 4.68
C GLU A 263 16.78 21.63 3.96
N HIS A 264 17.54 21.44 2.87
CA HIS A 264 18.10 22.52 2.05
C HIS A 264 17.38 22.66 0.71
N ALA A 265 16.37 21.84 0.42
CA ALA A 265 15.57 21.93 -0.78
C ALA A 265 14.55 23.07 -0.66
N GLU A 266 14.36 23.79 -1.77
CA GLU A 266 13.22 24.71 -1.92
C GLU A 266 11.99 23.90 -2.33
N ILE A 267 11.02 23.80 -1.43
CA ILE A 267 9.80 23.04 -1.67
C ILE A 267 8.68 24.03 -1.98
N ALA A 268 8.10 23.92 -3.16
CA ALA A 268 6.86 24.60 -3.50
C ALA A 268 5.67 23.66 -3.25
N SER A 269 4.73 24.08 -2.41
CA SER A 269 3.40 23.48 -2.35
C SER A 269 2.58 23.95 -3.55
N GLU A 270 1.68 23.11 -4.07
CA GLU A 270 0.74 23.53 -5.12
C GLU A 270 -0.09 24.73 -4.64
N GLY A 271 0.21 25.92 -5.15
CA GLY A 271 -0.50 27.16 -4.87
C GLY A 271 0.27 28.22 -4.04
N GLU A 272 1.47 27.93 -3.52
CA GLU A 272 2.29 28.90 -2.78
C GLU A 272 3.73 29.02 -3.32
N THR A 273 4.36 30.15 -3.01
CA THR A 273 5.75 30.47 -3.41
C THR A 273 6.73 29.55 -2.67
N PRO A 274 7.83 29.06 -3.31
CA PRO A 274 8.75 28.13 -2.68
C PRO A 274 9.24 28.63 -1.31
N GLY A 275 9.15 27.77 -0.30
CA GLY A 275 9.65 28.01 1.05
C GLY A 275 10.53 26.85 1.51
N ARG A 276 11.49 27.12 2.41
CA ARG A 276 12.35 26.08 2.98
C ARG A 276 11.51 25.07 3.76
N ALA A 277 11.83 23.78 3.62
CA ALA A 277 11.13 22.70 4.31
C ALA A 277 11.05 22.94 5.83
N PRO A 278 9.87 22.83 6.47
CA PRO A 278 9.80 22.80 7.92
C PRO A 278 10.38 21.48 8.41
N VAL A 279 11.43 21.56 9.22
CA VAL A 279 12.02 20.41 9.91
C VAL A 279 10.99 19.92 10.94
N ALA A 280 10.59 18.65 10.87
CA ALA A 280 9.86 18.01 11.95
C ALA A 280 10.76 18.02 13.18
N ALA A 281 10.43 18.84 14.18
CA ALA A 281 11.17 18.90 15.43
C ALA A 281 11.20 17.50 16.05
N GLU A 282 12.40 17.00 16.35
CA GLU A 282 12.58 15.86 17.24
C GLU A 282 11.86 16.17 18.56
N ASP A 283 10.96 15.27 18.94
CA ASP A 283 10.14 15.34 20.14
C ASP A 283 11.07 15.40 21.36
N ASP A 284 11.07 16.55 22.02
CA ASP A 284 11.88 16.85 23.20
C ASP A 284 11.48 15.92 24.34
N ALA A 285 12.44 15.20 24.90
CA ALA A 285 12.24 14.32 26.04
C ALA A 285 11.65 15.12 27.22
N PRO A 286 10.76 14.52 28.05
CA PRO A 286 10.15 15.24 29.15
C PRO A 286 11.23 15.62 30.18
N SER A 287 11.49 16.93 30.28
CA SER A 287 12.22 17.53 31.39
C SER A 287 11.53 17.16 32.71
N GLY A 288 12.20 16.34 33.52
CA GLY A 288 11.79 16.03 34.89
C GLY A 288 11.83 17.27 35.79
N PRO A 289 11.05 17.29 36.88
CA PRO A 289 10.88 18.48 37.70
C PRO A 289 12.15 18.80 38.51
N THR A 290 12.54 20.06 38.51
CA THR A 290 13.53 20.65 39.42
C THR A 290 13.03 20.60 40.87
N PRO A 291 13.88 20.29 41.86
CA PRO A 291 13.48 20.34 43.26
C PRO A 291 13.46 21.79 43.75
N SER A 292 12.33 22.19 44.33
CA SER A 292 12.16 23.46 45.03
C SER A 292 13.02 23.49 46.29
N GLU A 293 14.06 24.31 46.29
CA GLU A 293 14.68 24.82 47.51
C GLU A 293 13.69 25.71 48.26
N ALA A 294 13.45 25.41 49.53
CA ALA A 294 12.90 26.33 50.50
C ALA A 294 13.79 26.24 51.75
N GLU A 295 14.59 27.27 51.96
CA GLU A 295 15.20 27.67 53.23
C GLU A 295 14.72 29.10 53.54
N PRO A 296 14.81 29.61 54.78
CA PRO A 296 15.62 29.12 55.91
C PRO A 296 14.84 28.72 57.18
#